data_AF-A0A2K3KZL4-F1
#
_entry.id   AF-A0A2K3KZL4-F1
#
_cell.length_a   1.000
_cell.length_b   1.000
_cell.length_c   1.000
_cell.angle_alpha   90.00
_cell.angle_beta   90.00
_cell.angle_gamma   90.00
#
_symmetry.space_group_name_H-M   'P 1'
#
loop_
_entity.id
_entity.type
_entity.pdbx_description
1 polymer ?
#
loop_
_entity_poly.entity_id
_entity_poly.type
_entity_poly.pdbx_seq_one_letter_code
_entity_poly.pdbx_strand_id
1 'polypeptide(L)' 'MGKNGPKIDGVITAHERKSPNDPSGFVFKNCNISGTAGGKAELGRAMDAYARVIIADSYLSDVVKPEGWSPRTFVGHE' A
#
# COMPACT_ATOMS: atom_id res chain seq x y z
N MET A 1 5.97 -17.69 -5.66
CA MET A 1 6.77 -16.67 -6.40
C MET A 1 8.15 -17.26 -6.64
N GLY A 2 8.49 -17.60 -7.88
CA GLY A 2 9.75 -18.29 -8.22
C GLY A 2 10.87 -17.31 -8.56
N LYS A 3 12.12 -17.73 -8.37
CA LYS A 3 13.34 -16.90 -8.55
C LYS A 3 13.47 -16.19 -9.91
N ASN A 4 12.70 -16.62 -10.93
CA ASN A 4 12.73 -16.11 -12.31
C ASN A 4 11.37 -15.61 -12.83
N GLY A 5 10.39 -15.38 -11.95
CA GLY A 5 9.13 -14.75 -12.35
C GLY A 5 9.33 -13.27 -12.72
N PRO A 6 8.38 -12.65 -13.43
CA PRO A 6 8.39 -11.21 -13.64
C PRO A 6 8.59 -10.50 -12.30
N LYS A 7 9.54 -9.54 -12.24
CA LYS A 7 9.63 -8.64 -11.09
C LYS A 7 8.38 -7.77 -11.11
N ILE A 8 7.40 -8.16 -10.31
CA ILE A 8 6.24 -7.35 -9.98
C ILE A 8 6.60 -6.53 -8.74
N ASP A 9 6.37 -5.22 -8.82
CA ASP A 9 6.47 -4.36 -7.65
C ASP A 9 5.46 -4.83 -6.59
N GLY A 10 5.85 -4.72 -5.32
CA GLY A 10 5.02 -5.07 -4.19
C GLY A 10 3.94 -4.01 -3.91
N VAL A 11 2.93 -4.40 -3.15
CA VAL A 11 1.94 -3.48 -2.58
C VAL A 11 1.77 -3.87 -1.12
N ILE A 12 2.08 -2.95 -0.20
CA ILE A 12 2.14 -3.28 1.24
C ILE A 12 0.74 -3.46 1.82
N THR A 13 -0.23 -2.64 1.41
CA THR A 13 -1.60 -2.69 1.95
C THR A 13 -2.67 -2.77 0.86
N ALA A 14 -3.78 -3.43 1.19
CA ALA A 14 -4.89 -3.66 0.26
C ALA A 14 -6.21 -3.72 1.06
N HIS A 15 -6.68 -2.57 1.55
CA HIS A 15 -7.85 -2.51 2.43
C HIS A 15 -9.16 -2.53 1.62
N GLU A 16 -10.04 -3.51 1.87
CA GLU A 16 -11.30 -3.73 1.14
C GLU A 16 -12.53 -3.20 1.92
N ARG A 17 -12.45 -1.94 2.34
CA ARG A 17 -13.56 -1.28 3.05
C ARG A 17 -14.58 -0.76 2.05
N LYS A 18 -15.84 -1.19 2.22
CA LYS A 18 -16.92 -1.00 1.23
C LYS A 18 -17.93 0.07 1.57
N SER A 19 -17.86 0.65 2.77
CA SER A 19 -18.86 1.59 3.28
C SER A 19 -18.20 2.73 4.06
N PRO A 20 -18.73 3.96 3.97
CA PRO A 20 -18.23 5.08 4.77
C PRO A 20 -18.55 4.91 6.27
N ASN A 21 -19.56 4.09 6.60
CA ASN A 21 -19.99 3.81 7.97
C ASN A 21 -19.27 2.62 8.59
N ASP A 22 -18.49 1.86 7.81
CA ASP A 22 -17.63 0.81 8.34
C ASP A 22 -16.52 1.47 9.17
N PRO A 23 -16.35 1.14 10.47
CA PRO A 23 -15.35 1.78 11.31
C PRO A 23 -13.92 1.27 11.06
N SER A 24 -13.73 0.21 10.27
CA SER A 24 -12.43 -0.43 10.05
C SER A 24 -11.41 0.45 9.31
N GLY A 25 -10.14 0.07 9.45
CA GLY A 25 -9.00 0.72 8.82
C GLY A 25 -7.69 0.08 9.29
N PHE A 26 -6.62 0.27 8.53
CA PHE A 26 -5.28 -0.08 8.96
C PHE A 26 -4.51 1.16 9.44
N VAL A 27 -3.81 1.05 10.57
CA VAL A 27 -2.95 2.10 11.10
C VAL A 27 -1.58 1.51 11.40
N PHE A 28 -0.56 2.04 10.73
CA PHE A 28 0.84 1.74 10.98
C PHE A 28 1.47 2.97 11.63
N LYS A 29 1.75 2.89 12.93
CA LYS A 29 2.35 3.97 13.70
C LYS A 29 3.70 3.52 14.27
N ASN A 30 4.71 4.38 14.22
CA ASN A 30 6.04 4.07 14.76
C ASN A 30 6.65 2.79 14.16
N CYS A 31 6.46 2.58 12.86
CA CYS A 31 6.93 1.41 12.12
C CYS A 31 8.21 1.72 11.32
N ASN A 32 8.96 0.66 10.96
CA ASN A 32 10.03 0.70 9.97
C ASN A 32 9.61 -0.10 8.74
N ILE A 33 9.29 0.59 7.65
CA ILE A 33 8.89 0.00 6.38
C ILE A 33 10.10 -0.05 5.46
N SER A 34 10.59 -1.26 5.20
CA SER A 34 11.79 -1.51 4.40
C SER A 34 11.63 -2.78 3.55
N GLY A 35 12.58 -3.06 2.66
CA GLY A 35 12.55 -4.25 1.80
C GLY A 35 13.94 -4.72 1.38
N THR A 36 13.97 -5.76 0.56
CA THR A 36 15.22 -6.33 0.03
C THR A 36 15.80 -5.48 -1.09
N ALA A 37 17.13 -5.57 -1.26
CA ALA A 37 17.84 -4.83 -2.30
C ALA A 37 17.25 -5.08 -3.70
N GLY A 38 16.94 -4.00 -4.41
CA GLY A 38 16.34 -4.05 -5.74
C GLY A 38 14.84 -4.41 -5.76
N GLY A 39 14.19 -4.46 -4.59
CA GLY A 39 12.74 -4.48 -4.45
C GLY A 39 12.16 -3.08 -4.53
N LYS A 40 10.93 -2.97 -5.04
CA LYS A 40 10.13 -1.75 -5.05
C LYS A 40 8.71 -2.09 -4.67
N ALA A 41 8.06 -1.19 -3.94
CA ALA A 41 6.69 -1.38 -3.50
C ALA A 41 5.95 -0.05 -3.31
N GLU A 42 4.64 -0.10 -3.47
CA GLU A 42 3.72 0.96 -3.06
C GLU A 42 3.27 0.72 -1.60
N LEU A 43 2.96 1.80 -0.89
CA LEU A 43 2.34 1.76 0.45
C LEU A 43 1.01 1.02 0.43
N GLY A 44 0.26 1.11 -0.67
CA GLY A 44 -0.95 0.33 -0.81
C GLY A 44 -1.74 0.62 -2.05
N ARG A 45 -2.84 -0.13 -2.16
CA ARG A 45 -3.88 0.10 -3.15
C ARG A 45 -5.26 0.12 -2.52
N ALA A 46 -6.12 1.00 -3.00
CA ALA A 46 -7.54 1.02 -2.62
C ALA A 46 -8.25 -0.16 -3.30
N MET A 47 -8.55 -1.22 -2.53
CA MET A 47 -9.21 -2.41 -3.08
C MET A 47 -10.70 -2.20 -3.32
N ASP A 48 -11.31 -1.28 -2.58
CA ASP A 48 -12.71 -0.88 -2.69
C ASP A 48 -12.84 0.63 -2.35
N ALA A 49 -13.99 1.23 -2.63
CA ALA A 49 -14.22 2.68 -2.68
C ALA A 49 -14.00 3.43 -1.35
N TYR A 50 -13.92 2.72 -0.21
CA TYR A 50 -13.76 3.33 1.11
C TYR A 50 -12.51 2.84 1.85
N ALA A 51 -11.51 2.32 1.12
CA ALA A 51 -10.22 1.93 1.67
C ALA A 51 -9.64 3.03 2.57
N ARG A 52 -9.12 2.65 3.75
CA ARG A 52 -8.57 3.58 4.74
C ARG A 52 -7.31 2.97 5.36
N VAL A 53 -6.18 3.60 5.07
CA VAL A 53 -4.89 3.23 5.64
C VAL A 53 -4.17 4.50 6.09
N ILE A 54 -3.65 4.49 7.31
CA ILE A 54 -2.85 5.60 7.87
C ILE A 54 -1.46 5.06 8.17
N ILE A 55 -0.43 5.75 7.70
CA ILE A 55 0.96 5.50 8.06
C ILE A 55 1.49 6.78 8.69
N ALA A 56 1.83 6.71 9.99
CA ALA A 56 2.21 7.88 10.78
C ALA A 56 3.47 7.60 11.60
N ASP A 57 4.27 8.63 11.84
CA ASP A 57 5.50 8.56 12.64
C ASP A 57 6.41 7.37 12.30
N SER A 58 6.47 7.00 11.02
CA SER A 58 7.12 5.78 10.54
C SER A 58 8.24 6.10 9.56
N TYR A 59 9.28 5.28 9.57
CA TYR A 59 10.36 5.35 8.58
C TYR A 59 9.96 4.58 7.32
N LEU A 60 10.15 5.19 6.16
CA LEU A 60 9.97 4.59 4.85
C LEU A 60 11.33 4.54 4.14
N SER A 61 11.82 3.34 3.85
CA SER A 61 13.05 3.19 3.06
C SER A 61 12.79 3.49 1.57
N ASP A 62 13.87 3.56 0.80
CA ASP A 62 13.85 3.70 -0.67
C ASP A 62 13.13 2.57 -1.43
N VAL A 63 12.70 1.51 -0.74
CA VAL A 63 11.83 0.48 -1.31
C VAL A 63 10.47 1.08 -1.69
N VAL A 64 10.01 2.10 -0.97
CA VAL A 64 8.72 2.74 -1.21
C VAL A 64 8.84 3.64 -2.43
N LYS A 65 8.01 3.39 -3.44
CA LYS A 65 8.00 4.20 -4.65
C LYS A 65 7.44 5.59 -4.37
N PRO A 66 7.91 6.65 -5.05
CA PRO A 66 7.44 8.01 -4.84
C PRO A 66 5.94 8.21 -5.09
N GLU A 67 5.33 7.40 -5.97
CA GLU A 67 3.89 7.45 -6.23
C GLU A 67 3.08 7.09 -4.97
N GLY A 68 3.67 6.29 -4.07
CA GLY A 68 3.12 5.94 -2.76
C GLY A 68 1.92 4.99 -2.83
N TRP A 69 0.89 5.30 -3.62
CA TRP A 69 -0.38 4.57 -3.66
C TRP A 69 -0.83 4.34 -5.10
N SER A 70 -1.55 3.23 -5.33
CA SER A 70 -2.20 2.97 -6.61
C SER A 70 -3.70 2.72 -6.49
N PRO A 71 -4.51 3.16 -7.47
CA PRO A 71 -5.89 2.72 -7.57
C PRO A 71 -5.93 1.27 -8.08
N ARG A 72 -6.82 0.44 -7.53
CA ARG A 72 -7.06 -0.88 -8.14
C ARG A 72 -7.91 -0.78 -9.40
N THR A 73 -9.03 -0.05 -9.33
CA THR A 73 -10.04 0.07 -10.39
C THR A 73 -10.74 1.44 -10.43
N PHE A 74 -10.54 2.31 -9.44
CA PHE A 74 -11.20 3.62 -9.33
C PHE A 74 -10.30 4.78 -9.76
N VAL A 75 -9.66 4.65 -10.93
CA VAL A 75 -8.84 5.74 -11.50
C VAL A 75 -9.72 6.99 -11.67
N GLY A 76 -9.33 8.11 -11.07
CA GLY A 76 -9.99 9.41 -11.26
C GLY A 76 -11.16 9.71 -10.30
N HIS A 77 -11.35 8.94 -9.24
CA HIS A 77 -12.27 9.24 -8.13
C HIS A 77 -11.51 9.32 -6.80
N GLU A 78 -10.30 9.89 -6.86
CA GLU A 78 -9.50 10.24 -5.68
C GLU A 78 -10.07 11.50 -5.00
#